data_AF-A0A0M9EK88-F1
#
_entry.id   AF-A0A0M9EK88-F1
#
_cell.length_a   1.000
_cell.length_b   1.000
_cell.length_c   1.000
_cell.angle_alpha   90.00
_cell.angle_beta   90.00
_cell.angle_gamma   90.00
#
_symmetry.space_group_name_H-M   'P 1'
#
loop_
_entity.id
_entity.type
_entity.pdbx_description
1 polymer ?
#
loop_
_entity_poly.entity_id
_entity_poly.type
_entity_poly.pdbx_seq_one_letter_code
_entity_poly.pdbx_strand_id
1 'polypeptide(L)'
;MPKLIRLYITQVLIGFALSAGFVALLLWANVANLAHLITNTSGGYVALLMLWFLNGIVFAGVQFGISIMRLARDDDRPGGGNRDALSVELTEAVPVKITPERHVRQRDVHR
;
A
#
# COMPACT_ATOMS: atom_id res chain seq x y z
N MET A 1 8.42 -13.51 -11.12
CA MET A 1 7.80 -13.91 -9.83
C MET A 1 6.46 -13.19 -9.71
N PRO A 2 5.37 -13.86 -9.28
CA PRO A 2 4.03 -13.27 -9.16
C PRO A 2 4.05 -11.93 -8.40
N LYS A 3 3.39 -10.89 -8.94
CA LYS A 3 3.44 -9.50 -8.40
C LYS A 3 3.00 -9.41 -6.93
N LEU A 4 2.08 -10.27 -6.49
CA LEU A 4 1.57 -10.31 -5.11
C LEU A 4 2.65 -10.72 -4.09
N ILE A 5 3.50 -11.69 -4.42
CA ILE A 5 4.56 -12.18 -3.50
C ILE A 5 5.63 -11.09 -3.31
N ARG A 6 5.95 -10.34 -4.38
CA ARG A 6 6.89 -9.23 -4.30
C ARG A 6 6.36 -8.09 -3.42
N LEU A 7 5.08 -7.76 -3.57
CA LEU A 7 4.41 -6.78 -2.72
C LEU A 7 4.49 -7.21 -1.24
N TYR A 8 4.18 -8.48 -0.95
CA TYR A 8 4.25 -9.04 0.40
C TYR A 8 5.63 -8.86 1.05
N ILE A 9 6.70 -9.29 0.37
CA ILE A 9 8.06 -9.21 0.92
C ILE A 9 8.45 -7.75 1.18
N THR A 10 8.10 -6.84 0.27
CA THR A 10 8.41 -5.41 0.44
C THR A 10 7.74 -4.82 1.69
N GLN A 11 6.49 -5.16 1.98
CA GLN A 11 5.81 -4.62 3.18
C GLN A 11 6.40 -5.16 4.48
N VAL A 12 6.77 -6.44 4.50
CA VAL A 12 7.46 -7.06 5.65
C VAL A 12 8.80 -6.38 5.91
N LEU A 13 9.58 -6.12 4.85
CA LEU A 13 10.85 -5.40 4.96
C LEU A 13 10.67 -3.97 5.47
N ILE A 14 9.63 -3.26 5.02
CA ILE A 14 9.30 -1.92 5.52
C ILE A 14 8.96 -1.97 7.02
N GLY A 15 8.15 -2.95 7.44
CA GLY A 15 7.83 -3.14 8.86
C GLY A 15 9.08 -3.40 9.72
N PHE A 16 10.00 -4.24 9.23
CA PHE A 16 11.28 -4.51 9.91
C PHE A 16 12.20 -3.29 9.97
N ALA A 17 12.25 -2.50 8.90
CA ALA A 17 13.04 -1.26 8.87
C ALA A 17 12.48 -0.22 9.87
N LEU A 18 11.15 -0.05 9.92
CA LEU A 18 10.50 0.81 10.91
C LEU A 18 10.77 0.32 12.34
N SER A 19 10.73 -0.99 12.58
CA SER A 19 11.07 -1.57 13.88
C SER A 19 12.52 -1.34 14.28
N ALA A 20 13.46 -1.34 13.33
CA ALA A 20 14.85 -1.02 13.63
C ALA A 20 14.99 0.42 14.14
N GLY A 21 14.31 1.36 13.48
CA GLY A 21 14.24 2.74 13.93
C GLY A 21 13.58 2.89 15.31
N PHE A 22 12.49 2.17 15.56
CA PHE A 22 11.81 2.17 16.86
C PHE A 22 12.70 1.63 17.99
N VAL A 23 13.37 0.49 17.78
CA VAL A 23 14.28 -0.07 18.79
C VAL A 23 15.49 0.85 19.00
N ALA A 24 16.03 1.46 17.95
CA ALA A 24 17.09 2.46 18.09
C ALA A 24 16.64 3.64 18.98
N LEU A 25 15.40 4.12 18.82
CA LEU A 25 14.83 5.15 19.68
C LEU A 25 14.67 4.70 21.13
N LEU A 26 14.24 3.45 21.38
CA LEU A 26 14.13 2.90 22.74
C LEU A 26 15.49 2.84 23.44
N LEU A 27 16.53 2.44 22.72
CA LEU A 27 17.90 2.42 23.24
C LEU A 27 18.44 3.84 23.45
N TRP A 28 18.19 4.75 22.51
CA TRP A 28 18.64 6.13 22.61
C TRP A 28 18.00 6.87 23.80
N ALA A 29 16.69 6.70 24.01
CA ALA A 29 15.99 7.26 25.16
C ALA A 29 16.25 6.48 26.46
N ASN A 30 17.03 5.39 26.41
CA ASN A 30 17.31 4.48 27.51
C ASN A 30 16.04 4.11 28.30
N VAL A 31 14.95 3.79 27.58
CA VAL A 31 13.66 3.50 28.19
C VAL A 31 13.82 2.35 29.18
N ALA A 32 13.35 2.53 30.42
CA ALA A 32 13.48 1.53 31.50
C ALA A 32 14.92 1.00 31.72
N ASN A 33 15.94 1.82 31.40
CA ASN A 33 17.35 1.44 31.48
C ASN A 33 17.77 0.29 30.54
N LEU A 34 17.01 0.06 29.46
CA LEU A 34 17.23 -1.02 28.49
C LEU A 34 18.60 -0.96 27.81
N ALA A 35 19.08 0.23 27.45
CA ALA A 35 20.36 0.37 26.77
C ALA A 35 21.51 -0.06 27.69
N HIS A 36 21.41 0.27 28.97
CA HIS A 36 22.37 -0.17 29.98
C HIS A 36 22.31 -1.70 30.20
N LEU A 37 21.10 -2.28 30.25
CA LEU A 37 20.92 -3.73 30.36
C LEU A 37 21.53 -4.49 29.18
N ILE A 38 21.26 -4.03 27.97
CA ILE A 38 21.75 -4.66 26.74
C ILE A 38 23.26 -4.53 26.62
N THR A 39 23.86 -3.43 27.08
CA THR A 39 25.32 -3.23 26.96
C THR A 39 26.14 -3.92 28.05
N ASN A 40 25.59 -4.10 29.26
CA ASN A 40 26.32 -4.66 30.40
C ASN A 40 26.05 -6.14 30.68
N THR A 41 25.15 -6.77 29.92
CA THR A 41 24.83 -8.20 30.08
C THR A 41 25.57 -9.03 29.03
N SER A 42 26.15 -10.16 29.43
CA SER A 42 26.86 -11.09 28.52
C SER A 42 26.00 -11.61 27.36
N GLY A 43 24.67 -11.60 27.50
CA GLY A 43 23.68 -11.95 26.47
C GLY A 43 23.02 -10.75 25.78
N GLY A 44 23.59 -9.55 25.89
CA GLY A 44 23.02 -8.30 25.39
C GLY A 44 22.62 -8.32 23.91
N TYR A 45 23.45 -8.94 23.06
CA TYR A 45 23.18 -9.08 21.64
C TYR A 45 21.96 -9.97 21.35
N VAL A 46 21.72 -11.02 22.15
CA VAL A 46 20.51 -11.84 22.05
C VAL A 46 19.29 -11.03 22.47
N ALA A 47 19.39 -10.27 23.56
CA ALA A 47 18.31 -9.39 24.01
C ALA A 47 17.97 -8.33 22.95
N LEU A 48 18.97 -7.72 22.32
CA LEU A 48 18.80 -6.77 21.23
C LEU A 48 18.13 -7.41 20.02
N LEU A 49 18.60 -8.59 19.61
CA LEU A 49 18.03 -9.31 18.48
C LEU A 49 16.58 -9.71 18.75
N MET A 50 16.28 -10.20 19.96
CA MET A 50 14.94 -10.62 20.35
C MET A 50 14.00 -9.42 20.46
N LEU A 51 14.46 -8.31 21.04
CA LEU A 51 13.72 -7.05 21.08
C LEU A 51 13.39 -6.56 19.67
N TRP A 52 14.39 -6.51 18.78
CA TRP A 52 14.20 -6.06 17.40
C TRP A 52 13.33 -7.02 16.58
N PHE A 53 13.53 -8.32 16.70
CA PHE A 53 12.79 -9.31 15.94
C PHE A 53 11.32 -9.39 16.36
N LEU A 54 11.05 -9.41 17.68
CA LEU A 54 9.69 -9.42 18.21
C LEU A 54 8.93 -8.15 17.83
N ASN A 55 9.55 -6.98 17.96
CA ASN A 55 8.94 -5.73 17.48
C ASN A 55 8.78 -5.75 15.95
N GLY A 56 9.77 -6.26 15.22
CA GLY A 56 9.79 -6.36 13.77
C GLY A 56 8.61 -7.14 13.22
N ILE A 57 8.28 -8.28 13.83
CA ILE A 57 7.10 -9.07 13.45
C ILE A 57 5.81 -8.30 13.70
N VAL A 58 5.67 -7.57 14.81
CA VAL A 58 4.46 -6.77 15.09
C VAL A 58 4.29 -5.66 14.04
N PHE A 59 5.36 -4.91 13.74
CA PHE A 59 5.31 -3.87 12.71
C PHE A 59 5.05 -4.44 11.31
N ALA A 60 5.70 -5.56 10.96
CA ALA A 60 5.46 -6.27 9.70
C ALA A 60 4.02 -6.78 9.60
N GLY A 61 3.45 -7.27 10.70
CA GLY A 61 2.05 -7.73 10.78
C GLY A 61 1.06 -6.60 10.49
N VAL A 62 1.29 -5.40 11.03
CA VAL A 62 0.46 -4.22 10.75
C VAL A 62 0.57 -3.79 9.28
N GLN A 63 1.80 -3.70 8.74
CA GLN A 63 2.02 -3.35 7.32
C GLN A 63 1.38 -4.37 6.38
N PHE A 64 1.48 -5.66 6.74
CA PHE A 64 0.82 -6.76 6.03
C PHE A 64 -0.70 -6.62 6.06
N GLY A 65 -1.30 -6.40 7.24
CA GLY A 65 -2.75 -6.22 7.38
C GLY A 65 -3.28 -5.04 6.56
N ILE A 66 -2.58 -3.91 6.58
CA ILE A 66 -2.93 -2.73 5.76
C ILE A 66 -2.83 -3.06 4.27
N SER A 67 -1.77 -3.77 3.84
CA SER A 67 -1.59 -4.15 2.44
C SER A 67 -2.71 -5.06 1.94
N ILE A 68 -3.16 -6.02 2.75
CA ILE A 68 -4.27 -6.91 2.40
C ILE A 68 -5.59 -6.13 2.32
N MET A 69 -5.88 -5.26 3.28
CA MET A 69 -7.09 -4.43 3.25
C MET A 69 -7.10 -3.47 2.06
N ARG A 70 -5.93 -2.95 1.65
CA ARG A 70 -5.79 -2.12 0.45
C ARG A 70 -5.99 -2.91 -0.83
N LEU A 71 -5.49 -4.15 -0.88
CA LEU A 71 -5.68 -5.03 -2.03
C LEU A 71 -7.16 -5.39 -2.21
N ALA A 72 -7.85 -5.77 -1.13
CA ALA A 72 -9.29 -6.08 -1.17
C ALA A 72 -10.15 -4.89 -1.66
N ARG A 73 -9.77 -3.65 -1.32
CA ARG A 73 -10.48 -2.45 -1.78
C ARG A 73 -10.23 -2.07 -3.25
N ASP A 74 -9.12 -2.51 -3.83
CA ASP A 74 -8.87 -2.28 -5.26
C ASP A 74 -9.68 -3.25 -6.13
N ASP A 75 -10.03 -4.44 -5.62
CA ASP A 75 -10.85 -5.44 -6.33
C ASP A 75 -12.37 -5.10 -6.35
N ASP A 76 -12.89 -4.34 -5.38
CA ASP A 76 -14.31 -3.91 -5.31
C ASP A 76 -14.64 -2.66 -6.17
N ARG A 77 -13.68 -2.15 -6.96
CA ARG A 77 -13.90 -1.04 -7.89
C ARG A 77 -14.05 -1.56 -9.31
N PRO A 78 -15.16 -1.30 -10.02
CA PRO A 78 -15.24 -1.60 -11.45
C PRO A 78 -14.28 -0.63 -12.19
N GLY A 79 -13.09 -1.13 -12.52
CA GLY A 79 -12.13 -0.46 -13.40
C GLY A 79 -11.12 0.46 -12.70
N GLY A 80 -10.13 -0.10 -12.01
CA GLY A 80 -8.90 0.60 -11.62
C GLY A 80 -7.71 0.06 -12.43
N GLY A 81 -7.46 0.64 -13.61
CA GLY A 81 -6.40 0.22 -14.52
C GLY A 81 -5.02 0.11 -13.87
N ASN A 82 -4.25 -0.87 -14.32
CA ASN A 82 -2.85 -1.06 -13.97
C ASN A 82 -2.11 0.28 -13.93
N ARG A 83 -1.48 0.58 -12.79
CA ARG A 83 -0.39 1.56 -12.72
C ARG A 83 0.86 0.95 -13.38
N ASP A 84 0.74 0.52 -14.63
CA ASP A 84 1.91 0.50 -15.49
C ASP A 84 2.12 1.96 -15.89
N ALA A 85 3.30 2.48 -15.60
CA ALA A 85 3.72 3.83 -15.96
C ALA A 85 3.89 3.94 -17.49
N LEU A 86 2.80 3.75 -18.23
CA LEU A 86 2.70 4.21 -19.60
C LEU A 86 2.28 5.66 -19.50
N SER A 87 3.20 6.57 -19.82
CA SER A 87 2.88 7.96 -20.08
C SER A 87 1.85 8.00 -21.21
N VAL A 88 0.57 8.03 -20.86
CA VAL A 88 -0.49 8.27 -21.85
C VAL A 88 -0.46 9.75 -22.13
N GLU A 89 0.13 10.10 -23.27
CA GLU A 89 0.02 11.41 -23.90
C GLU A 89 -1.47 11.65 -24.20
N LEU A 90 -2.17 12.25 -23.24
CA LEU A 90 -3.60 12.50 -23.27
C LEU A 90 -3.86 13.73 -24.16
N THR A 91 -3.64 13.65 -25.47
CA THR A 91 -4.01 14.76 -26.39
C THR A 91 -4.31 14.27 -27.79
N GLU A 92 -5.43 13.55 -27.98
CA GLU A 92 -6.23 13.81 -29.17
C GLU A 92 -7.70 13.45 -28.94
N ALA A 93 -8.56 14.47 -28.96
CA ALA A 93 -10.00 14.30 -28.87
C ALA A 93 -10.54 13.85 -30.24
N VAL A 94 -11.04 12.61 -30.33
CA VAL A 94 -11.68 12.11 -31.54
C VAL A 94 -13.14 12.58 -31.58
N PRO A 95 -13.58 13.33 -32.61
CA PRO A 95 -14.94 13.84 -32.68
C PRO A 95 -15.95 12.73 -33.05
N VAL A 96 -16.98 12.58 -32.22
CA VAL A 96 -18.12 11.70 -32.49
C VAL A 96 -19.16 12.44 -33.33
N LYS A 97 -19.55 11.87 -34.47
CA LYS A 97 -20.64 12.38 -35.31
C LYS A 97 -21.98 12.05 -34.68
N ILE A 98 -22.71 13.10 -34.29
CA ILE A 98 -24.13 13.03 -33.94
C ILE A 98 -24.97 13.09 -35.21
N THR A 99 -25.73 12.03 -35.49
CA THR A 99 -26.77 12.04 -36.53
C THR A 99 -28.01 12.72 -35.96
N PRO A 100 -28.52 13.80 -36.57
CA PRO A 100 -29.72 14.47 -36.06
C PRO A 100 -30.94 13.57 -36.27
N GLU A 101 -31.63 13.23 -35.18
CA GLU A 101 -32.93 12.58 -35.23
C GLU A 101 -33.92 13.48 -35.96
N ARG A 102 -34.46 12.97 -37.06
CA ARG A 102 -35.46 13.67 -37.87
C ARG A 102 -36.75 13.75 -37.05
N HIS A 103 -37.08 14.94 -36.55
CA HIS A 103 -38.40 15.23 -35.98
C HIS A 103 -39.47 14.91 -37.03
N VAL A 104 -40.17 13.78 -36.84
CA VAL A 104 -41.34 13.43 -37.65
C VAL A 104 -42.45 14.38 -37.23
N ARG A 105 -42.63 15.44 -38.01
CA ARG A 105 -43.77 16.36 -37.93
C ARG A 105 -45.03 15.56 -38.23
N GLN A 106 -45.72 15.09 -37.19
CA GLN A 106 -47.09 14.60 -37.27
C GLN A 106 -47.93 15.70 -37.92
N ARG A 107 -48.31 15.48 -39.18
CA ARG A 107 -49.30 16.31 -39.86
C ARG A 107 -50.67 15.87 -39.38
N ASP A 108 -51.40 16.85 -38.85
CA ASP A 108 -52.83 16.84 -38.68
C ASP A 108 -53.52 16.26 -39.93
N VAL A 109 -54.33 15.21 -39.74
CA VAL A 109 -55.38 14.85 -40.69
C VAL A 109 -56.68 14.87 -39.93
N HIS A 110 -57.30 16.04 -39.96
CA HIS A 110 -58.72 16.23 -39.69
C HIS A 110 -59.48 15.79 -40.95
N ARG A 111 -60.12 14.62 -40.91
CA ARG A 111 -61.33 14.33 -41.70
C ARG A 111 -62.05 13.10 -41.19
#